data_AF-A0A0S7ZJZ4-F1
#
_entry.id   AF-A0A0S7ZJZ4-F1
#
_cell.length_a   1.000
_cell.length_b   1.000
_cell.length_c   1.000
_cell.angle_alpha   90.00
_cell.angle_beta   90.00
_cell.angle_gamma   90.00
#
_symmetry.space_group_name_H-M   'P 1'
#
loop_
_entity.id
_entity.type
_entity.pdbx_description
1 polymer ?
#
loop_
_entity_poly.entity_id
_entity_poly.type
_entity_poly.pdbx_seq_one_letter_code
_entity_poly.pdbx_strand_id
1 'polypeptide(L)'
;MGIDQMDNRENHATFQHQHQLIETPERVSSLMNSAMENHPSVKIAPDHSDESFQTHLLNIDYERKLLTLKQIDYTFGHLMVIAAKSLNVYCQQDGAEISFSTYLSRFSERNGGFYEIRFPEKVQVSSLPTNRFN
;
A
#
# COMPACT_ATOMS: atom_id res chain seq x y z
N MET A 1 -17.22 -17.61 -55.91
CA MET A 1 -15.90 -17.02 -55.61
C MET A 1 -16.21 -15.72 -54.88
N GLY A 2 -16.30 -15.68 -53.55
CA GLY A 2 -15.20 -15.83 -52.60
C GLY A 2 -14.40 -14.52 -52.60
N ILE A 3 -14.07 -13.82 -51.51
CA ILE A 3 -13.81 -14.24 -50.13
C ILE A 3 -13.83 -12.97 -49.24
N ASP A 4 -14.39 -13.11 -48.04
CA ASP A 4 -14.14 -12.43 -46.76
C ASP A 4 -14.23 -10.90 -46.60
N GLN A 5 -15.31 -10.51 -45.91
CA GLN A 5 -15.32 -9.38 -44.97
C GLN A 5 -14.35 -9.69 -43.82
N MET A 6 -13.21 -9.01 -43.78
CA MET A 6 -12.35 -8.98 -42.60
C MET A 6 -13.02 -8.10 -41.53
N ASP A 7 -13.81 -8.76 -40.68
CA ASP A 7 -14.36 -8.20 -39.45
C ASP A 7 -13.18 -8.04 -38.45
N ASN A 8 -12.51 -6.89 -38.52
CA ASN A 8 -11.39 -6.55 -37.65
C ASN A 8 -11.95 -6.15 -36.27
N ARG A 9 -12.42 -7.15 -35.50
CA ARG A 9 -12.84 -6.97 -34.12
C ARG A 9 -11.61 -6.87 -33.23
N GLU A 10 -11.18 -5.63 -32.99
CA GLU A 10 -10.27 -5.30 -31.90
C GLU A 10 -10.92 -5.73 -30.58
N ASN A 11 -10.46 -6.85 -30.02
CA ASN A 11 -10.77 -7.26 -28.66
C ASN A 11 -10.11 -6.28 -27.68
N HIS A 12 -10.79 -5.18 -27.38
CA HIS A 12 -10.50 -4.37 -26.20
C HIS A 12 -10.80 -5.22 -24.96
N ALA A 13 -9.81 -5.97 -24.50
CA ALA A 13 -9.82 -6.55 -23.17
C ALA A 13 -9.93 -5.38 -22.17
N THR A 14 -11.15 -5.09 -21.74
CA THR A 14 -11.43 -4.10 -20.71
C THR A 14 -10.95 -4.72 -19.40
N PHE A 15 -9.69 -4.44 -19.05
CA PHE A 15 -9.14 -4.81 -17.75
C PHE A 15 -9.89 -4.01 -16.68
N GLN A 16 -10.96 -4.59 -16.13
CA GLN A 16 -11.65 -4.04 -14.98
C GLN A 16 -10.71 -4.16 -13.78
N HIS A 17 -10.11 -3.04 -13.38
CA HIS A 17 -9.43 -2.93 -12.10
C HIS A 17 -10.50 -3.07 -11.01
N GLN A 18 -10.55 -4.24 -10.37
CA GLN A 18 -11.44 -4.45 -9.24
C GLN A 18 -10.81 -3.77 -8.02
N HIS A 19 -11.50 -2.75 -7.52
CA HIS A 19 -11.19 -2.11 -6.24
C HIS A 19 -12.20 -2.57 -5.20
N GLN A 20 -11.72 -3.11 -4.09
CA GLN A 20 -12.53 -3.50 -2.94
C GLN A 20 -12.17 -2.64 -1.73
N LEU A 21 -13.16 -1.95 -1.16
CA LEU A 21 -13.02 -1.27 0.12
C LEU A 21 -13.40 -2.22 1.25
N ILE A 22 -12.55 -2.34 2.26
CA ILE A 22 -12.74 -3.17 3.45
C ILE A 22 -12.73 -2.26 4.67
N GLU A 23 -13.85 -2.20 5.39
CA GLU A 23 -14.06 -1.29 6.53
C GLU A 23 -14.43 -2.00 7.84
N THR A 24 -14.68 -3.32 7.77
CA THR A 24 -15.04 -4.09 8.97
C THR A 24 -13.77 -4.42 9.76
N PRO A 25 -13.69 -4.08 11.07
CA PRO A 25 -12.46 -4.23 11.85
C PRO A 25 -11.85 -5.64 11.81
N GLU A 26 -12.70 -6.67 11.83
CA GLU A 26 -12.29 -8.07 11.74
C GLU A 26 -11.62 -8.39 10.40
N ARG A 27 -12.21 -7.92 9.28
CA ARG A 27 -11.63 -8.15 7.94
C ARG A 27 -10.40 -7.30 7.71
N VAL A 28 -10.36 -6.06 8.21
CA VAL A 28 -9.16 -5.22 8.16
C VAL A 28 -8.04 -5.89 8.93
N SER A 29 -8.29 -6.38 10.14
CA SER A 29 -7.29 -7.08 10.95
C SER A 29 -6.81 -8.34 10.25
N SER A 30 -7.72 -9.19 9.78
CA SER A 30 -7.37 -10.42 9.06
C SER A 30 -6.50 -10.16 7.83
N LEU A 31 -6.87 -9.16 7.00
CA LEU A 31 -6.09 -8.78 5.83
C LEU A 31 -4.72 -8.23 6.22
N MET A 32 -4.67 -7.31 7.18
CA MET A 32 -3.41 -6.69 7.61
C MET A 32 -2.48 -7.73 8.24
N ASN A 33 -2.99 -8.70 8.99
CA ASN A 33 -2.20 -9.81 9.51
C ASN A 33 -1.53 -10.58 8.38
N SER A 34 -2.34 -11.03 7.40
CA SER A 34 -1.83 -11.82 6.28
C SER A 34 -0.84 -11.03 5.43
N ALA A 35 -1.13 -9.76 5.14
CA ALA A 35 -0.26 -8.88 4.36
C ALA A 35 1.11 -8.67 4.98
N MET A 36 1.17 -8.78 6.30
CA MET A 36 2.30 -8.29 7.07
C MET A 36 3.10 -9.37 7.76
N GLU A 37 2.65 -10.63 7.70
CA GLU A 37 3.37 -11.82 8.19
C GLU A 37 4.80 -11.94 7.64
N ASN A 38 5.09 -11.35 6.49
CA ASN A 38 6.40 -11.40 5.84
C ASN A 38 7.24 -10.10 5.95
N HIS A 39 6.89 -9.19 6.87
CA HIS A 39 7.56 -7.88 7.02
C HIS A 39 7.75 -7.16 5.68
N PRO A 40 6.65 -6.92 4.94
CA PRO A 40 6.73 -6.47 3.56
C PRO A 40 7.43 -5.11 3.46
N SER A 41 8.07 -4.91 2.30
CA SER A 41 8.37 -3.57 1.85
C SER A 41 7.07 -2.81 1.63
N VAL A 42 6.97 -1.63 2.22
CA VAL A 42 5.84 -0.72 2.07
C VAL A 42 6.29 0.58 1.42
N LYS A 43 5.40 1.20 0.67
CA LYS A 43 5.59 2.55 0.12
C LYS A 43 4.77 3.52 0.95
N ILE A 44 5.36 4.65 1.35
CA ILE A 44 4.67 5.74 2.03
C ILE A 44 4.68 6.97 1.13
N ALA A 45 3.52 7.57 0.91
CA ALA A 45 3.39 8.88 0.27
C ALA A 45 2.81 9.87 1.30
N PRO A 46 3.57 10.90 1.70
CA PRO A 46 3.03 12.03 2.44
C PRO A 46 1.86 12.68 1.72
N ASP A 47 0.90 13.19 2.46
CA ASP A 47 -0.21 13.91 1.86
C ASP A 47 0.25 15.16 1.10
N HIS A 48 -0.41 15.42 -0.04
CA HIS A 48 -0.08 16.51 -0.95
C HIS A 48 1.34 16.45 -1.53
N SER A 49 2.00 15.29 -1.49
CA SER A 49 3.27 15.04 -2.17
C SER A 49 3.08 14.12 -3.36
N ASP A 50 3.76 14.45 -4.46
CA ASP A 50 3.95 13.53 -5.59
C ASP A 50 5.09 12.52 -5.34
N GLU A 51 5.85 12.71 -4.26
CA GLU A 51 6.92 11.80 -3.87
C GLU A 51 6.41 10.67 -2.99
N SER A 52 7.06 9.52 -3.13
CA SER A 52 6.80 8.37 -2.29
C SER A 52 8.10 7.66 -1.96
N PHE A 53 8.16 7.12 -0.75
CA PHE A 53 9.37 6.58 -0.16
C PHE A 53 9.14 5.13 0.22
N GLN A 54 10.11 4.28 -0.12
CA GLN A 54 10.09 2.88 0.27
C GLN A 54 10.62 2.72 1.70
N THR A 55 9.94 1.91 2.50
CA THR A 55 10.39 1.47 3.81
C THR A 55 9.89 0.05 4.10
N HIS A 56 10.09 -0.44 5.32
CA HIS A 56 9.72 -1.79 5.75
C HIS A 56 8.84 -1.71 6.99
N LEU A 57 7.86 -2.61 7.06
CA LEU A 57 7.11 -2.84 8.28
C LEU A 57 7.93 -3.71 9.24
N LEU A 58 8.20 -3.18 10.43
CA LEU A 58 8.97 -3.85 11.47
C LEU A 58 8.10 -4.63 12.45
N ASN A 59 6.95 -4.06 12.84
CA ASN A 59 6.08 -4.67 13.85
C ASN A 59 4.63 -4.19 13.73
N ILE A 60 3.70 -5.01 14.23
CA ILE A 60 2.30 -4.64 14.44
C ILE A 60 1.96 -4.84 15.91
N ASP A 61 1.40 -3.80 16.51
CA ASP A 61 0.90 -3.80 17.88
C ASP A 61 -0.63 -3.70 17.82
N TYR A 62 -1.31 -4.86 17.88
CA TYR A 62 -2.77 -4.94 17.78
C TYR A 62 -3.48 -4.36 18.99
N GLU A 63 -2.88 -4.49 20.18
CA GLU A 63 -3.45 -3.96 21.43
C GLU A 63 -3.48 -2.44 21.39
N ARG A 64 -2.36 -1.83 20.98
CA ARG A 64 -2.25 -0.37 20.88
C ARG A 64 -2.75 0.17 19.54
N LYS A 65 -3.10 -0.70 18.59
CA LYS A 65 -3.52 -0.37 17.22
C LYS A 65 -2.48 0.49 16.50
N LEU A 66 -1.24 0.01 16.47
CA LEU A 66 -0.10 0.70 15.85
C LEU A 66 0.66 -0.21 14.89
N LEU A 67 1.22 0.39 13.84
CA LEU A 67 2.18 -0.23 12.94
C LEU A 67 3.52 0.48 13.10
N THR A 68 4.60 -0.27 13.21
CA THR A 68 5.96 0.27 13.31
C THR A 68 6.67 0.11 11.98
N LEU A 69 7.09 1.20 11.37
CA LEU A 69 7.84 1.23 10.12
C LEU A 69 9.29 1.62 10.37
N LYS A 70 10.21 1.08 9.57
CA LYS A 70 11.60 1.54 9.58
C LYS A 70 11.66 3.01 9.15
N GLN A 71 12.57 3.78 9.75
CA GLN A 71 12.85 5.12 9.27
C GLN A 71 13.39 5.09 7.82
N ILE A 72 13.02 6.10 7.04
CA ILE A 72 13.56 6.31 5.69
C ILE A 72 14.95 6.93 5.85
N ASP A 73 15.96 6.31 5.23
CA ASP A 73 17.36 6.75 5.34
C ASP A 73 17.65 8.06 4.58
N TYR A 74 16.77 8.45 3.65
CA TYR A 74 16.86 9.70 2.90
C TYR A 74 16.34 10.88 3.73
N THR A 75 17.23 11.82 4.09
CA THR A 75 16.92 12.96 4.98
C THR A 75 15.70 13.76 4.53
N PHE A 76 15.59 14.07 3.23
CA PHE A 76 14.44 14.83 2.73
C PHE A 76 13.14 14.04 2.89
N GLY A 77 13.14 12.75 2.52
CA GLY A 77 11.97 11.88 2.71
C GLY A 77 11.58 11.71 4.18
N HIS A 78 12.56 11.63 5.09
CA HIS A 78 12.30 11.64 6.53
C HIS A 78 11.59 12.93 6.98
N LEU A 79 12.12 14.09 6.59
CA LEU A 79 11.53 15.40 6.91
C LEU A 79 10.10 15.54 6.36
N MET A 80 9.85 15.02 5.16
CA MET A 80 8.50 15.03 4.58
C MET A 80 7.53 14.16 5.36
N VAL A 81 7.94 12.96 5.77
CA VAL A 81 7.07 12.04 6.54
C VAL A 81 6.72 12.62 7.91
N ILE A 82 7.67 13.25 8.61
CA ILE A 82 7.38 13.85 9.93
C ILE A 82 6.54 15.13 9.85
N ALA A 83 6.60 15.85 8.72
CA ALA A 83 5.85 17.07 8.50
C ALA A 83 4.43 16.82 7.92
N ALA A 84 4.19 15.62 7.38
CA ALA A 84 2.92 15.24 6.78
C ALA A 84 1.77 15.28 7.80
N LYS A 85 0.59 15.73 7.37
CA LYS A 85 -0.61 15.61 8.22
C LYS A 85 -1.17 14.22 8.14
N SER A 86 -1.07 13.58 6.99
CA SER A 86 -1.50 12.20 6.76
C SER A 86 -0.56 11.49 5.80
N LEU A 87 -0.58 10.16 5.86
CA LEU A 87 0.29 9.28 5.09
C LEU A 87 -0.57 8.28 4.34
N ASN A 88 -0.35 8.13 3.04
CA ASN A 88 -0.87 7.00 2.28
C ASN A 88 0.18 5.89 2.28
N VAL A 89 -0.22 4.71 2.71
CA VAL A 89 0.62 3.53 2.77
C VAL A 89 0.15 2.55 1.72
N TYR A 90 1.10 1.95 1.00
CA TYR A 90 0.86 0.96 -0.04
C TYR A 90 1.73 -0.26 0.22
N CYS A 91 1.15 -1.44 0.10
CA CYS A 91 1.80 -2.73 0.25
C CYS A 91 1.32 -3.66 -0.85
N GLN A 92 2.20 -4.50 -1.39
CA GLN A 92 1.79 -5.54 -2.34
C GLN A 92 1.74 -6.88 -1.64
N GLN A 93 0.67 -7.63 -1.86
CA GLN A 93 0.50 -8.99 -1.37
C GLN A 93 -0.25 -9.81 -2.43
N ASP A 94 0.29 -10.97 -2.81
CA ASP A 94 -0.37 -11.97 -3.67
C ASP A 94 -0.99 -11.41 -4.97
N GLY A 95 -0.28 -10.46 -5.59
CA GLY A 95 -0.74 -9.81 -6.83
C GLY A 95 -1.84 -8.76 -6.63
N ALA A 96 -2.11 -8.37 -5.39
CA ALA A 96 -2.95 -7.22 -5.04
C ALA A 96 -2.11 -6.11 -4.41
N GLU A 97 -2.53 -4.87 -4.63
CA GLU A 97 -2.07 -3.71 -3.87
C GLU A 97 -3.08 -3.41 -2.77
N ILE A 98 -2.58 -3.36 -1.56
CA ILE A 98 -3.29 -2.97 -0.35
C ILE A 98 -2.87 -1.54 -0.03
N SER A 99 -3.82 -0.63 0.08
CA SER A 99 -3.56 0.77 0.40
C SER A 99 -4.49 1.32 1.46
N PHE A 100 -3.98 2.25 2.27
CA PHE A 100 -4.75 2.92 3.29
C PHE A 100 -4.13 4.26 3.68
N SER A 101 -4.96 5.19 4.14
CA SER A 101 -4.53 6.45 4.71
C SER A 101 -4.44 6.34 6.23
N THR A 102 -3.41 6.94 6.81
CA THR A 102 -3.17 6.94 8.26
C THR A 102 -2.43 8.21 8.69
N TYR A 103 -2.08 8.27 9.97
CA TYR A 103 -1.41 9.40 10.60
C TYR A 103 -0.17 8.91 11.32
N LEU A 104 0.89 9.72 11.29
CA LEU A 104 2.06 9.51 12.15
C LEU A 104 1.66 9.75 13.61
N SER A 105 1.85 8.74 14.45
CA SER A 105 1.58 8.83 15.89
C SER A 105 2.81 9.28 16.66
N ARG A 106 3.97 8.73 16.34
CA ARG A 106 5.27 9.16 16.86
C ARG A 106 6.41 8.69 15.96
N PHE A 107 7.60 9.23 16.19
CA PHE A 107 8.83 8.73 15.56
C PHE A 107 9.97 8.75 16.58
N SER A 108 11.04 8.03 16.27
CA SER A 108 12.28 8.02 17.04
C SER A 108 13.45 7.89 16.08
N GLU A 109 14.49 8.68 16.28
CA GLU A 109 15.75 8.58 15.55
C GLU A 109 16.79 7.72 16.28
N ARG A 110 16.48 7.27 17.50
CA ARG A 110 17.39 6.43 18.30
C ARG A 110 17.32 4.97 17.87
N ASN A 111 18.44 4.25 18.00
CA ASN A 111 18.56 2.81 17.78
C ASN A 111 18.03 2.32 16.41
N GLY A 112 18.42 3.01 15.33
CA GLY A 112 18.10 2.57 13.97
C GLY A 112 16.84 3.18 13.35
N GLY A 113 16.15 4.08 14.06
CA GLY A 113 15.12 4.94 13.50
C GLY A 113 13.78 4.22 13.18
N PHE A 114 12.66 4.75 13.67
CA PHE A 114 11.34 4.21 13.32
C PHE A 114 10.22 5.25 13.33
N TYR A 115 9.15 4.90 12.63
CA TYR A 115 7.86 5.58 12.66
C TYR A 115 6.82 4.67 13.29
N GLU A 116 5.96 5.20 14.15
CA GLU A 116 4.71 4.54 14.52
C GLU A 116 3.55 5.26 13.86
N ILE A 117 2.77 4.53 13.08
CA ILE A 117 1.54 5.00 12.44
C ILE A 117 0.34 4.28 13.04
N ARG A 118 -0.85 4.88 12.93
CA ARG A 118 -2.08 4.23 13.39
C ARG A 118 -2.45 3.04 12.51
N PHE A 119 -3.00 2.01 13.13
CA PHE A 119 -3.65 0.92 12.43
C PHE A 119 -4.83 1.46 11.61
N PRO A 120 -5.00 1.05 10.34
CA PRO A 120 -6.07 1.57 9.50
C PRO A 120 -7.44 1.11 9.97
N GLU A 121 -8.43 1.99 9.87
CA GLU A 121 -9.85 1.62 10.04
C GLU A 121 -10.44 1.06 8.74
N LYS A 122 -9.85 1.42 7.60
CA LYS A 122 -10.31 1.08 6.27
C LYS A 122 -9.12 0.81 5.37
N VAL A 123 -9.27 -0.16 4.49
CA VAL A 123 -8.23 -0.59 3.56
C VAL A 123 -8.84 -0.77 2.18
N GLN A 124 -8.16 -0.27 1.17
CA GLN A 124 -8.49 -0.49 -0.22
C GLN A 124 -7.59 -1.60 -0.79
N VAL A 125 -8.19 -2.56 -1.47
CA VAL A 125 -7.49 -3.64 -2.17
C VAL A 125 -7.74 -3.47 -3.66
N SER A 126 -6.68 -3.45 -4.45
CA SER A 126 -6.74 -3.30 -5.90
C SER A 126 -5.96 -4.43 -6.55
N SER A 127 -6.57 -5.16 -7.47
CA SER A 127 -5.84 -6.18 -8.23
C SER A 127 -4.77 -5.53 -9.10
N LEU A 128 -3.52 -5.99 -9.03
CA LEU A 128 -2.48 -5.53 -9.93
C LEU A 128 -2.67 -6.19 -11.30
N PRO A 129 -2.45 -5.47 -12.41
CA PRO A 129 -2.51 -6.06 -13.73
C PRO A 129 -1.43 -7.15 -13.81
N THR A 130 -1.87 -8.39 -14.01
CA THR A 130 -0.96 -9.50 -14.28
C THR A 130 -0.39 -9.29 -15.68
N ASN A 131 0.79 -8.67 -15.77
CA ASN A 131 1.52 -8.59 -17.03
C ASN A 131 1.91 -10.01 -17.46
N ARG A 132 1.05 -10.64 -18.27
CA ARG A 132 1.40 -11.84 -19.04
C ARG A 132 2.31 -11.41 -20.19
N PHE A 133 3.59 -11.22 -19.90
CA PHE A 133 4.61 -11.31 -20.93
C PHE A 133 5.08 -12.77 -20.98
N ASN A 134 4.59 -13.48 -22.00
CA ASN A 134 5.23 -14.69 -22.53
C ASN A 134 6.40 -14.26 -23.43
#